data_AF-A0A0V0QAP6-F1
#
_entry.id   AF-A0A0V0QAP6-F1
#
_cell.length_a   1.000
_cell.length_b   1.000
_cell.length_c   1.000
_cell.angle_alpha   90.00
_cell.angle_beta   90.00
_cell.angle_gamma   90.00
#
_symmetry.space_group_name_H-M   'P 1'
#
loop_
_entity.id
_entity.type
_entity.pdbx_description
1 polymer ?
#
loop_
_entity_poly.entity_id
_entity_poly.type
_entity_poly.pdbx_seq_one_letter_code
_entity_poly.pdbx_strand_id
1 'polypeptide(L)'
;MFTNKSEHGTSEEEDEDDDDEDYLEAEEQQQKELDLSNEERYQNQRKSDPFDDGLDIINSEVHLLVENSNEKNKFGSNDHIGKQGSSNKISARNEFLNSVKKTMEMDILKFKQGVEHQTEMYYFEIGKYNMFAEAVNETEEIQLGPSSRALLNYLFSKLLIFFAKQIKHSLEKKINIFNLEKFDEFCGSESYTSILNTINNDIEKWFKKFQLFYYGMDLEETVKSSSVKKIFTEDIKEKDYKTELKPQVQLVLNTTFKAAFNLGYNMKNQLKSQKVLRSTLIILTCQYIDDIFDSKQIKRNFPLYFEKHEFFTFLQFQIMLCNMDKQQILEQIQTIIVNKQGIKYWNNLLQIKQRN
;
A
#
# COMPACT_ATOMS: atom_id res chain seq x y z
N MET A 1 -29.66 -68.30 6.48
CA MET A 1 -30.72 -68.68 5.52
C MET A 1 -31.98 -67.91 5.89
N PHE A 2 -32.29 -66.86 5.14
CA PHE A 2 -33.63 -66.47 4.65
C PHE A 2 -33.42 -65.25 3.75
N THR A 3 -34.33 -65.09 2.81
CA THR A 3 -34.12 -64.65 1.42
C THR A 3 -34.50 -63.20 1.14
N ASN A 4 -33.86 -62.66 0.10
CA ASN A 4 -34.22 -61.56 -0.81
C ASN A 4 -35.66 -61.00 -0.77
N LYS A 5 -35.77 -59.68 -0.98
CA LYS A 5 -36.61 -59.08 -2.02
C LYS A 5 -36.15 -57.67 -2.43
N SER A 6 -36.10 -57.47 -3.74
CA SER A 6 -35.89 -56.23 -4.50
C SER A 6 -37.21 -55.51 -4.80
N GLU A 7 -37.17 -54.20 -5.02
CA GLU A 7 -38.06 -53.38 -5.91
C GLU A 7 -37.48 -51.94 -5.86
N HIS A 8 -36.87 -51.36 -6.91
CA HIS A 8 -37.38 -50.76 -8.16
C HIS A 8 -38.31 -49.55 -8.02
N GLY A 9 -37.78 -48.38 -8.45
CA GLY A 9 -38.45 -47.39 -9.29
C GLY A 9 -39.03 -46.16 -8.60
N THR A 10 -38.45 -44.98 -8.86
CA THR A 10 -39.04 -43.90 -9.68
C THR A 10 -38.04 -42.75 -9.81
N SER A 11 -37.73 -42.37 -11.05
CA SER A 11 -36.99 -41.17 -11.43
C SER A 11 -37.98 -40.02 -11.61
N GLU A 12 -37.81 -38.95 -10.85
CA GLU A 12 -38.44 -37.65 -11.10
C GLU A 12 -37.43 -36.83 -11.91
N GLU A 13 -37.73 -36.64 -13.19
CA GLU A 13 -37.12 -35.62 -14.04
C GLU A 13 -37.91 -34.33 -13.76
N GLU A 14 -37.29 -33.39 -13.07
CA GLU A 14 -37.78 -32.02 -12.93
C GLU A 14 -37.14 -31.19 -14.06
N ASP A 15 -37.98 -30.74 -14.98
CA ASP A 15 -37.67 -29.69 -15.95
C ASP A 15 -37.49 -28.38 -15.16
N GLU A 16 -36.25 -27.91 -15.02
CA GLU A 16 -35.94 -26.58 -14.50
C GLU A 16 -35.93 -25.57 -15.66
N ASP A 17 -36.82 -24.60 -15.54
CA ASP A 17 -37.17 -23.56 -16.49
C ASP A 17 -36.02 -22.55 -16.76
N ASP A 18 -35.98 -22.09 -18.01
CA ASP A 18 -35.06 -21.11 -18.60
C ASP A 18 -35.23 -19.66 -18.04
N ASP A 19 -34.88 -19.41 -16.78
CA ASP A 19 -34.98 -18.07 -16.14
C ASP A 19 -33.63 -17.34 -15.94
N ASP A 20 -32.51 -17.87 -16.47
CA ASP A 20 -31.15 -17.34 -16.21
C ASP A 20 -30.71 -16.17 -17.14
N GLU A 21 -31.42 -15.90 -18.24
CA GLU A 21 -31.01 -14.80 -19.15
C GLU A 21 -31.31 -13.40 -18.61
N ASP A 22 -32.40 -13.22 -17.84
CA ASP A 22 -32.78 -11.91 -17.29
C ASP A 22 -31.83 -11.44 -16.17
N TYR A 23 -31.15 -12.36 -15.48
CA TYR A 23 -30.21 -12.02 -14.41
C TYR A 23 -28.88 -11.47 -14.95
N LEU A 24 -28.41 -12.01 -16.07
CA LEU A 24 -27.15 -11.59 -16.69
C LEU A 24 -27.26 -10.19 -17.32
N GLU A 25 -28.42 -9.84 -17.87
CA GLU A 25 -28.63 -8.51 -18.46
C GLU A 25 -28.72 -7.41 -17.39
N ALA A 26 -29.26 -7.74 -16.20
CA ALA A 26 -29.30 -6.83 -15.05
C ALA A 26 -27.91 -6.54 -14.44
N GLU A 27 -27.03 -7.55 -14.36
CA GLU A 27 -25.64 -7.35 -13.90
C GLU A 27 -24.82 -6.50 -14.89
N GLU A 28 -25.00 -6.70 -16.21
CA GLU A 28 -24.28 -5.91 -17.20
C GLU A 28 -24.71 -4.43 -17.21
N GLN A 29 -25.99 -4.15 -16.97
CA GLN A 29 -26.48 -2.77 -16.83
C GLN A 29 -25.96 -2.09 -15.56
N GLN A 30 -25.91 -2.78 -14.41
CA GLN A 30 -25.32 -2.23 -13.19
C GLN A 30 -23.84 -1.92 -13.34
N GLN A 31 -23.08 -2.78 -14.03
CA GLN A 31 -21.65 -2.57 -14.26
C GLN A 31 -21.40 -1.34 -15.15
N LYS A 32 -22.21 -1.14 -16.21
CA LYS A 32 -22.13 0.05 -17.07
C LYS A 32 -22.45 1.35 -16.34
N GLU A 33 -23.42 1.37 -15.44
CA GLU A 33 -23.73 2.56 -14.63
C GLU A 33 -22.61 2.91 -13.66
N LEU A 34 -21.96 1.90 -13.08
CA LEU A 34 -20.78 2.06 -12.21
C LEU A 34 -19.58 2.65 -12.95
N ASP A 35 -19.33 2.20 -14.19
CA ASP A 35 -18.23 2.70 -15.01
C ASP A 35 -18.46 4.16 -15.45
N LEU A 36 -19.68 4.52 -15.86
CA LEU A 36 -20.05 5.89 -16.20
C LEU A 36 -19.94 6.85 -14.99
N SER A 37 -20.34 6.39 -13.80
CA SER A 37 -20.23 7.17 -12.55
C SER A 37 -18.77 7.43 -12.15
N ASN A 38 -17.89 6.45 -12.36
CA ASN A 38 -16.47 6.59 -12.08
C ASN A 38 -15.77 7.53 -13.07
N GLU A 39 -16.18 7.51 -14.34
CA GLU A 39 -15.64 8.40 -15.38
C GLU A 39 -16.07 9.86 -15.16
N GLU A 40 -17.32 10.10 -14.75
CA GLU A 40 -17.78 11.44 -14.33
C GLU A 40 -17.05 11.96 -13.08
N ARG A 41 -16.75 11.08 -12.11
CA ARG A 41 -15.93 11.45 -10.94
C ARG A 41 -14.50 11.83 -11.32
N TYR A 42 -13.90 11.10 -12.26
CA TYR A 42 -12.56 11.38 -12.76
C TYR A 42 -12.48 12.70 -13.55
N GLN A 43 -13.51 13.00 -14.36
CA GLN A 43 -13.62 14.25 -15.11
C GLN A 43 -13.89 15.46 -14.19
N ASN A 44 -14.67 15.28 -13.12
CA ASN A 44 -14.93 16.34 -12.15
C ASN A 44 -13.72 16.63 -11.24
N GLN A 45 -12.86 15.64 -10.95
CA GLN A 45 -11.60 15.87 -10.25
C GLN A 45 -10.57 16.65 -11.08
N ARG A 46 -10.62 16.57 -12.41
CA ARG A 46 -9.74 17.37 -13.30
C ARG A 46 -10.14 18.83 -13.44
N LYS A 47 -11.38 19.20 -13.09
CA LYS A 47 -11.88 20.59 -13.21
C LYS A 47 -11.62 21.45 -11.97
N SER A 48 -10.99 20.91 -10.94
CA SER A 48 -10.71 21.62 -9.69
C SER A 48 -9.24 21.52 -9.29
N ASP A 49 -8.33 21.72 -10.24
CA ASP A 49 -6.90 21.79 -9.96
C ASP A 49 -6.51 23.27 -9.73
N PRO A 50 -6.39 23.76 -8.47
CA PRO A 50 -6.06 25.15 -8.15
C PRO A 50 -4.59 25.51 -8.44
N PHE A 51 -3.83 24.60 -9.06
CA PHE A 51 -2.39 24.71 -9.23
C PHE A 51 -1.95 25.57 -10.44
N ASP A 52 -2.88 25.99 -11.32
CA ASP A 52 -2.53 26.84 -12.48
C ASP A 52 -2.48 28.34 -12.14
N ASP A 53 -3.22 28.80 -11.12
CA ASP A 53 -3.28 30.23 -10.75
C ASP A 53 -2.07 30.71 -9.92
N GLY A 54 -1.34 29.79 -9.28
CA GLY A 54 -0.23 30.13 -8.36
C GLY A 54 1.04 30.61 -9.06
N LEU A 55 1.28 30.19 -10.31
CA LEU A 55 2.43 30.60 -11.11
C LEU A 55 2.25 32.01 -11.71
N ASP A 56 1.02 32.39 -12.03
CA ASP A 56 0.69 33.71 -12.59
C ASP A 56 0.77 34.83 -11.54
N ILE A 57 0.41 34.54 -10.29
CA ILE A 57 0.52 35.52 -9.18
C ILE A 57 2.00 35.85 -8.90
N ILE A 58 2.87 34.84 -8.83
CA ILE A 58 4.30 35.04 -8.55
C ILE A 58 5.00 35.72 -9.73
N ASN A 59 4.63 35.38 -10.98
CA ASN A 59 5.17 36.07 -12.16
C ASN A 59 4.71 37.53 -12.22
N SER A 60 3.48 37.85 -11.79
CA SER A 60 2.96 39.22 -11.75
C SER A 60 3.66 40.10 -10.70
N GLU A 61 3.94 39.57 -9.51
CA GLU A 61 4.64 40.31 -8.44
C GLU A 61 6.12 40.57 -8.80
N VAL A 62 6.77 39.62 -9.47
CA VAL A 62 8.14 39.80 -9.96
C VAL A 62 8.19 40.83 -11.10
N HIS A 63 7.18 40.88 -11.98
CA HIS A 63 7.10 41.87 -13.07
C HIS A 63 6.88 43.29 -12.53
N LEU A 64 6.00 43.46 -11.53
CA LEU A 64 5.75 44.74 -10.85
C LEU A 64 6.97 45.30 -10.12
N LEU A 65 7.84 44.44 -9.57
CA LEU A 65 9.08 44.88 -8.93
C LEU A 65 10.13 45.35 -9.96
N VAL A 66 10.13 44.78 -11.17
CA VAL A 66 11.03 45.16 -12.27
C VAL A 66 10.60 46.48 -12.92
N GLU A 67 9.30 46.70 -13.12
CA GLU A 67 8.78 47.95 -13.69
C GLU A 67 8.95 49.15 -12.76
N ASN A 68 8.76 48.97 -11.45
CA ASN A 68 9.00 50.01 -10.45
C ASN A 68 10.48 50.46 -10.36
N SER A 69 11.42 49.60 -10.73
CA SER A 69 12.84 49.98 -10.85
C SER A 69 13.17 50.76 -12.13
N ASN A 70 12.35 50.63 -13.18
CA ASN A 70 12.54 51.37 -14.43
C ASN A 70 11.85 52.75 -14.43
N GLU A 71 10.76 52.92 -13.68
CA GLU A 71 10.06 54.22 -13.59
C GLU A 71 10.82 55.28 -12.78
N LYS A 72 11.69 54.88 -11.84
CA LYS A 72 12.56 55.83 -11.10
C LYS A 72 13.65 56.50 -11.96
N ASN A 73 13.81 56.10 -13.23
CA ASN A 73 14.77 56.70 -14.17
C ASN A 73 14.16 57.81 -15.07
N LYS A 74 12.90 58.22 -14.87
CA LYS A 74 12.21 59.19 -15.74
C LYS A 74 12.05 60.62 -15.21
N PHE A 75 12.72 61.02 -14.15
CA PHE A 75 12.74 62.43 -13.72
C PHE A 75 14.15 63.06 -13.82
N GLY A 76 14.32 63.82 -14.91
CA GLY A 76 15.10 65.07 -15.03
C GLY A 76 16.59 65.05 -14.70
N SER A 77 17.44 65.27 -15.71
CA SER A 77 18.01 66.60 -15.99
C SER A 77 19.17 66.52 -16.99
N ASN A 78 19.22 67.52 -17.88
CA ASN A 78 20.39 67.87 -18.68
C ASN A 78 21.60 68.06 -17.76
N ASP A 79 22.66 67.27 -17.98
CA ASP A 79 24.03 67.73 -17.80
C ASP A 79 25.00 66.80 -18.53
N HIS A 80 25.84 67.41 -19.35
CA HIS A 80 26.75 66.79 -20.29
C HIS A 80 28.13 66.61 -19.65
N ILE A 81 28.24 65.77 -18.61
CA ILE A 81 29.54 65.43 -18.02
C ILE A 81 29.58 63.93 -17.66
N GLY A 82 30.46 63.18 -18.34
CA GLY A 82 31.05 61.93 -17.84
C GLY A 82 30.18 60.66 -17.77
N LYS A 83 29.63 60.16 -18.89
CA LYS A 83 28.81 58.93 -18.93
C LYS A 83 29.51 57.63 -19.37
N GLN A 84 30.84 57.49 -19.26
CA GLN A 84 31.50 56.19 -19.48
C GLN A 84 31.55 55.29 -18.23
N GLY A 85 31.26 55.80 -17.02
CA GLY A 85 31.28 55.02 -15.77
C GLY A 85 29.94 54.43 -15.31
N SER A 86 28.81 54.79 -15.93
CA SER A 86 27.48 54.36 -15.47
C SER A 86 26.97 53.04 -16.09
N SER A 87 27.40 52.74 -17.32
CA SER A 87 27.00 51.51 -18.03
C SER A 87 27.54 50.25 -17.34
N ASN A 88 28.79 50.27 -16.86
CA ASN A 88 29.38 49.13 -16.13
C ASN A 88 28.72 48.88 -14.76
N LYS A 89 28.21 49.92 -14.09
CA LYS A 89 27.50 49.77 -12.81
C LYS A 89 26.12 49.14 -12.96
N ILE A 90 25.43 49.43 -14.07
CA ILE A 90 24.12 48.83 -14.38
C ILE A 90 24.30 47.35 -14.79
N SER A 91 25.35 47.03 -15.56
CA SER A 91 25.67 45.63 -15.92
C SER A 91 25.96 44.78 -14.68
N ALA A 92 26.84 45.25 -13.78
CA ALA A 92 27.20 44.52 -12.57
C ALA A 92 26.01 44.30 -11.61
N ARG A 93 25.10 45.29 -11.51
CA ARG A 93 23.87 45.14 -10.72
C ARG A 93 22.92 44.11 -11.32
N ASN A 94 22.75 44.09 -12.63
CA ASN A 94 21.89 43.11 -13.31
C ASN A 94 22.47 41.70 -13.24
N GLU A 95 23.80 41.55 -13.37
CA GLU A 95 24.50 40.29 -13.16
C GLU A 95 24.33 39.77 -11.73
N PHE A 96 24.46 40.65 -10.72
CA PHE A 96 24.21 40.29 -9.32
C PHE A 96 22.76 39.85 -9.08
N LEU A 97 21.78 40.60 -9.58
CA LEU A 97 20.36 40.25 -9.43
C LEU A 97 20.03 38.92 -10.12
N ASN A 98 20.57 38.67 -11.31
CA ASN A 98 20.42 37.39 -12.00
C ASN A 98 21.07 36.23 -11.22
N SER A 99 22.23 36.46 -10.61
CA SER A 99 22.89 35.48 -9.73
C SER A 99 22.05 35.15 -8.50
N VAL A 100 21.45 36.16 -7.86
CA VAL A 100 20.56 35.97 -6.70
C VAL A 100 19.32 35.19 -7.12
N LYS A 101 18.66 35.58 -8.21
CA LYS A 101 17.48 34.87 -8.75
C LYS A 101 17.78 33.40 -9.02
N LYS A 102 18.87 33.10 -9.72
CA LYS A 102 19.29 31.72 -10.03
C LYS A 102 19.58 30.91 -8.76
N THR A 103 20.15 31.54 -7.74
CA THR A 103 20.40 30.87 -6.45
C THR A 103 19.08 30.53 -5.75
N MET A 104 18.14 31.48 -5.70
CA MET A 104 16.80 31.26 -5.15
C MET A 104 16.03 30.15 -5.90
N GLU A 105 16.09 30.14 -7.24
CA GLU A 105 15.47 29.08 -8.05
C GLU A 105 16.05 27.70 -7.74
N MET A 106 17.37 27.58 -7.59
CA MET A 106 18.00 26.32 -7.19
C MET A 106 17.62 25.89 -5.78
N ASP A 107 17.51 26.83 -4.84
CA ASP A 107 17.11 26.52 -3.46
C ASP A 107 15.64 26.10 -3.39
N ILE A 108 14.75 26.71 -4.19
CA ILE A 108 13.36 26.29 -4.37
C ILE A 108 13.30 24.87 -4.96
N LEU A 109 14.09 24.58 -5.99
CA LEU A 109 14.11 23.25 -6.61
C LEU A 109 14.59 22.19 -5.63
N LYS A 110 15.69 22.44 -4.91
CA LYS A 110 16.18 21.55 -3.86
C LYS A 110 15.15 21.38 -2.75
N PHE A 111 14.45 22.45 -2.37
CA PHE A 111 13.37 22.39 -1.39
C PHE A 111 12.25 21.44 -1.85
N LYS A 112 11.73 21.61 -3.07
CA LYS A 112 10.69 20.75 -3.65
C LYS A 112 11.12 19.28 -3.67
N GLN A 113 12.32 18.99 -4.18
CA GLN A 113 12.88 17.63 -4.22
C GLN A 113 12.98 17.00 -2.82
N GLY A 114 13.35 17.79 -1.81
CA GLY A 114 13.44 17.30 -0.44
C GLY A 114 12.06 17.00 0.17
N VAL A 115 11.04 17.81 -0.11
CA VAL A 115 9.65 17.55 0.33
C VAL A 115 9.05 16.35 -0.41
N GLU A 116 9.34 16.20 -1.71
CA GLU A 116 8.94 15.04 -2.52
C GLU A 116 9.52 13.75 -1.94
N HIS A 117 10.82 13.73 -1.63
CA HIS A 117 11.46 12.55 -1.03
C HIS A 117 10.83 12.13 0.31
N GLN A 118 10.45 13.11 1.15
CA GLN A 118 9.74 12.85 2.42
C GLN A 118 8.39 12.20 2.16
N THR A 119 7.66 12.77 1.20
CA THR A 119 6.34 12.32 0.77
C THR A 119 6.38 10.87 0.29
N GLU A 120 7.37 10.53 -0.55
CA GLU A 120 7.60 9.17 -1.04
C GLU A 120 7.87 8.17 0.09
N MET A 121 8.70 8.54 1.07
CA MET A 121 9.01 7.66 2.21
C MET A 121 7.77 7.31 3.03
N TYR A 122 6.89 8.28 3.30
CA TYR A 122 5.64 8.01 4.02
C TYR A 122 4.65 7.22 3.18
N TYR A 123 4.49 7.50 1.88
CA TYR A 123 3.64 6.69 1.01
C TYR A 123 4.14 5.25 0.87
N PHE A 124 5.45 5.02 0.91
CA PHE A 124 6.02 3.69 0.94
C PHE A 124 5.59 2.92 2.20
N GLU A 125 5.63 3.55 3.37
CA GLU A 125 5.17 2.93 4.62
C GLU A 125 3.65 2.72 4.66
N ILE A 126 2.88 3.62 4.03
CA ILE A 126 1.44 3.41 3.78
C ILE A 126 1.20 2.17 2.92
N GLY A 127 1.94 2.06 1.82
CA GLY A 127 1.89 0.88 0.95
C GLY A 127 2.25 -0.40 1.70
N LYS A 128 3.26 -0.36 2.59
CA LYS A 128 3.63 -1.50 3.44
C LYS A 128 2.45 -1.93 4.30
N TYR A 129 1.87 -1.07 5.14
CA TYR A 129 0.77 -1.54 5.99
C TYR A 129 -0.48 -1.92 5.16
N ASN A 130 -0.68 -1.33 3.98
CA ASN A 130 -1.78 -1.70 3.08
C ASN A 130 -1.61 -3.09 2.45
N MET A 131 -0.43 -3.72 2.53
CA MET A 131 -0.30 -5.15 2.21
C MET A 131 -1.17 -6.03 3.12
N PHE A 132 -1.41 -5.61 4.37
CA PHE A 132 -2.33 -6.34 5.24
C PHE A 132 -3.79 -6.22 4.79
N ALA A 133 -4.18 -5.09 4.21
CA ALA A 133 -5.49 -4.93 3.60
C ALA A 133 -5.67 -5.92 2.44
N GLU A 134 -4.63 -6.07 1.62
CA GLU A 134 -4.65 -7.02 0.52
C GLU A 134 -4.73 -8.46 1.02
N ALA A 135 -3.97 -8.79 2.08
CA ALA A 135 -4.03 -10.10 2.69
C ALA A 135 -5.44 -10.48 3.19
N VAL A 136 -6.23 -9.51 3.67
CA VAL A 136 -7.64 -9.73 4.06
C VAL A 136 -8.48 -10.18 2.87
N ASN A 137 -8.37 -9.48 1.73
CA ASN A 137 -9.12 -9.81 0.51
C ASN A 137 -8.75 -11.21 -0.01
N GLU A 138 -7.50 -11.61 0.17
CA GLU A 138 -6.96 -12.89 -0.32
C GLU A 138 -7.28 -14.09 0.59
N THR A 139 -7.81 -13.86 1.80
CA THR A 139 -8.11 -14.96 2.73
C THR A 139 -9.20 -15.91 2.25
N GLU A 140 -10.06 -15.45 1.33
CA GLU A 140 -11.17 -16.23 0.78
C GLU A 140 -10.68 -17.43 -0.04
N GLU A 141 -9.57 -17.25 -0.77
CA GLU A 141 -8.98 -18.27 -1.64
C GLU A 141 -8.40 -19.47 -0.86
N ILE A 142 -8.10 -19.28 0.43
CA ILE A 142 -7.46 -20.30 1.29
C ILE A 142 -8.48 -21.32 1.82
N GLN A 143 -9.79 -21.10 1.60
CA GLN A 143 -10.87 -21.98 2.04
C GLN A 143 -10.86 -22.27 3.55
N LEU A 144 -10.44 -21.30 4.35
CA LEU A 144 -10.53 -21.39 5.81
C LEU A 144 -12.00 -21.41 6.23
N GLY A 145 -12.31 -22.21 7.26
CA GLY A 145 -13.60 -22.16 7.94
C GLY A 145 -13.89 -20.76 8.51
N PRO A 146 -15.18 -20.39 8.72
CA PRO A 146 -15.58 -19.02 9.03
C PRO A 146 -14.80 -18.39 10.19
N SER A 147 -14.66 -19.11 11.30
CA SER A 147 -13.98 -18.58 12.48
C SER A 147 -12.46 -18.41 12.28
N SER A 148 -11.79 -19.36 11.61
CA SER A 148 -10.37 -19.24 11.27
C SER A 148 -10.10 -18.08 10.30
N ARG A 149 -11.03 -17.81 9.37
CA ARG A 149 -10.98 -16.66 8.47
C ARG A 149 -11.18 -15.35 9.24
N ALA A 150 -12.18 -15.28 10.11
CA ALA A 150 -12.42 -14.12 10.97
C ALA A 150 -11.19 -13.81 11.84
N LEU A 151 -10.57 -14.85 12.42
CA LEU A 151 -9.32 -14.75 13.17
C LEU A 151 -8.19 -14.14 12.33
N LEU A 152 -7.96 -14.66 11.12
CA LEU A 152 -6.91 -14.16 10.26
C LEU A 152 -7.16 -12.71 9.82
N ASN A 153 -8.40 -12.38 9.47
CA ASN A 153 -8.81 -11.04 9.07
C ASN A 153 -8.73 -10.03 10.23
N TYR A 154 -9.06 -10.48 11.45
CA TYR A 154 -8.85 -9.70 12.67
C TYR A 154 -7.37 -9.34 12.83
N LEU A 155 -6.47 -10.33 12.70
CA LEU A 155 -5.03 -10.10 12.88
C LEU A 155 -4.46 -9.15 11.83
N PHE A 156 -4.82 -9.30 10.56
CA PHE A 156 -4.37 -8.38 9.52
C PHE A 156 -4.90 -6.97 9.73
N SER A 157 -6.18 -6.82 10.07
CA SER A 157 -6.77 -5.51 10.38
C SER A 157 -6.09 -4.88 11.61
N LYS A 158 -5.81 -5.68 12.65
CA LYS A 158 -5.09 -5.24 13.85
C LYS A 158 -3.69 -4.73 13.53
N LEU A 159 -2.92 -5.46 12.73
CA LEU A 159 -1.58 -5.04 12.29
C LEU A 159 -1.62 -3.76 11.47
N LEU A 160 -2.53 -3.66 10.51
CA LEU A 160 -2.72 -2.47 9.70
C LEU A 160 -2.96 -1.25 10.59
N ILE A 161 -3.95 -1.32 11.48
CA ILE A 161 -4.30 -0.21 12.37
C ILE A 161 -3.13 0.13 13.29
N PHE A 162 -2.42 -0.88 13.80
CA PHE A 162 -1.25 -0.69 14.65
C PHE A 162 -0.16 0.13 13.94
N PHE A 163 0.27 -0.29 12.75
CA PHE A 163 1.31 0.44 12.00
C PHE A 163 0.84 1.82 11.54
N ALA A 164 -0.41 1.94 11.07
CA ALA A 164 -1.00 3.22 10.70
C ALA A 164 -1.01 4.19 11.90
N LYS A 165 -1.40 3.73 13.09
CA LYS A 165 -1.36 4.54 14.33
C LYS A 165 0.06 4.95 14.71
N GLN A 166 1.06 4.10 14.51
CA GLN A 166 2.46 4.47 14.77
C GLN A 166 2.94 5.60 13.85
N ILE A 167 2.67 5.50 12.54
CA ILE A 167 3.03 6.53 11.57
C ILE A 167 2.27 7.84 11.88
N LYS A 168 0.96 7.75 12.13
CA LYS A 168 0.14 8.89 12.55
C LYS A 168 0.72 9.59 13.78
N HIS A 169 1.04 8.82 14.82
CA HIS A 169 1.60 9.36 16.05
C HIS A 169 2.91 10.10 15.78
N SER A 170 3.78 9.53 14.94
CA SER A 170 5.02 10.17 14.52
C SER A 170 4.78 11.53 13.85
N LEU A 171 3.82 11.59 12.93
CA LEU A 171 3.47 12.82 12.21
C LEU A 171 2.84 13.87 13.14
N GLU A 172 1.83 13.50 13.92
CA GLU A 172 1.13 14.42 14.84
C GLU A 172 2.06 14.98 15.93
N LYS A 173 3.03 14.18 16.38
CA LYS A 173 4.04 14.60 17.36
C LYS A 173 5.28 15.20 16.74
N LYS A 174 5.34 15.30 15.40
CA LYS A 174 6.52 15.78 14.65
C LYS A 174 7.81 15.07 15.08
N ILE A 175 7.75 13.75 15.20
CA ILE A 175 8.89 12.88 15.48
C ILE A 175 9.44 12.38 14.13
N ASN A 176 10.71 12.64 13.86
CA ASN A 176 11.37 12.24 12.61
C ASN A 176 11.89 10.78 12.69
N ILE A 177 10.97 9.80 12.62
CA ILE A 177 11.32 8.37 12.77
C ILE A 177 12.21 7.82 11.64
N PHE A 178 12.33 8.54 10.52
CA PHE A 178 13.13 8.17 9.36
C PHE A 178 14.44 8.96 9.24
N ASN A 179 14.71 9.88 10.17
CA ASN A 179 15.89 10.76 10.16
C ASN A 179 16.06 11.55 8.85
N LEU A 180 14.97 12.06 8.31
CA LEU A 180 14.95 12.74 7.01
C LEU A 180 15.33 14.23 7.16
N GLU A 181 16.21 14.75 6.30
CA GLU A 181 16.84 16.07 6.48
C GLU A 181 15.86 17.25 6.49
N LYS A 182 14.81 17.21 5.66
CA LYS A 182 13.81 18.30 5.50
C LYS A 182 12.48 18.03 6.17
N PHE A 183 12.51 17.35 7.32
CA PHE A 183 11.30 16.86 7.97
C PHE A 183 10.44 18.00 8.51
N ASP A 184 11.07 19.04 9.07
CA ASP A 184 10.36 20.19 9.61
C ASP A 184 9.60 20.97 8.51
N GLU A 185 10.23 21.13 7.34
CA GLU A 185 9.61 21.73 6.16
C GLU A 185 8.47 20.86 5.61
N PHE A 186 8.68 19.55 5.55
CA PHE A 186 7.64 18.60 5.17
C PHE A 186 6.42 18.72 6.09
N CYS A 187 6.60 18.85 7.41
CA CYS A 187 5.50 19.05 8.36
C CYS A 187 4.70 20.34 8.14
N GLY A 188 5.24 21.32 7.39
CA GLY A 188 4.52 22.54 6.99
C GLY A 188 3.85 22.45 5.61
N SER A 189 4.00 21.33 4.91
CA SER A 189 3.52 21.15 3.53
C SER A 189 2.08 20.62 3.42
N GLU A 190 1.47 20.80 2.26
CA GLU A 190 0.19 20.17 1.93
C GLU A 190 0.28 18.63 1.88
N SER A 191 1.43 18.09 1.43
CA SER A 191 1.70 16.65 1.41
C SER A 191 1.57 16.02 2.80
N TYR A 192 2.06 16.69 3.84
CA TYR A 192 1.90 16.23 5.23
C TYR A 192 0.42 16.09 5.60
N THR A 193 -0.38 17.10 5.26
CA THR A 193 -1.82 17.10 5.57
C THR A 193 -2.55 15.99 4.80
N SER A 194 -2.21 15.80 3.52
CA SER A 194 -2.76 14.75 2.67
C SER A 194 -2.43 13.34 3.19
N ILE A 195 -1.18 13.11 3.58
CA ILE A 195 -0.72 11.85 4.19
C ILE A 195 -1.45 11.59 5.51
N LEU A 196 -1.56 12.59 6.38
CA LEU A 196 -2.24 12.45 7.67
C LEU A 196 -3.73 12.12 7.48
N ASN A 197 -4.40 12.76 6.51
CA ASN A 197 -5.78 12.46 6.16
C ASN A 197 -5.95 11.03 5.62
N THR A 198 -5.04 10.59 4.75
CA THR A 198 -5.02 9.20 4.24
C THR A 198 -4.93 8.20 5.39
N ILE A 199 -3.99 8.39 6.31
CA ILE A 199 -3.81 7.50 7.46
C ILE A 199 -5.03 7.52 8.39
N ASN A 200 -5.64 8.69 8.62
CA ASN A 200 -6.87 8.79 9.42
C ASN A 200 -8.03 8.00 8.81
N ASN A 201 -8.24 8.15 7.50
CA ASN A 201 -9.27 7.42 6.77
C ASN A 201 -9.04 5.90 6.82
N ASP A 202 -7.78 5.46 6.65
CA ASP A 202 -7.41 4.05 6.77
C ASP A 202 -7.71 3.52 8.18
N ILE A 203 -7.31 4.24 9.23
CA ILE A 203 -7.58 3.84 10.62
C ILE A 203 -9.09 3.71 10.85
N GLU A 204 -9.90 4.70 10.45
CA GLU A 204 -11.34 4.66 10.67
C GLU A 204 -12.00 3.48 9.93
N LYS A 205 -11.67 3.32 8.64
CA LYS A 205 -12.20 2.25 7.78
C LYS A 205 -11.86 0.88 8.36
N TRP A 206 -10.59 0.66 8.70
CA TRP A 206 -10.13 -0.64 9.17
C TRP A 206 -10.51 -0.93 10.61
N PHE A 207 -10.70 0.08 11.45
CA PHE A 207 -11.21 -0.12 12.81
C PHE A 207 -12.62 -0.72 12.82
N LYS A 208 -13.51 -0.27 11.92
CA LYS A 208 -14.85 -0.86 11.75
C LYS A 208 -14.77 -2.34 11.35
N LYS A 209 -13.91 -2.67 10.38
CA LYS A 209 -13.68 -4.07 9.94
C LYS A 209 -13.07 -4.93 11.05
N PHE A 210 -12.09 -4.38 11.77
CA PHE A 210 -11.47 -5.03 12.92
C PHE A 210 -12.49 -5.41 13.99
N GLN A 211 -13.41 -4.50 14.35
CA GLN A 211 -14.50 -4.79 15.29
C GLN A 211 -15.43 -5.88 14.76
N LEU A 212 -15.82 -5.80 13.48
CA LEU A 212 -16.65 -6.83 12.85
C LEU A 212 -16.00 -8.21 12.93
N PHE A 213 -14.71 -8.33 12.61
CA PHE A 213 -13.99 -9.59 12.70
C PHE A 213 -13.82 -10.06 14.15
N TYR A 214 -13.63 -9.15 15.10
CA TYR A 214 -13.56 -9.47 16.52
C TYR A 214 -14.82 -10.19 17.01
N TYR A 215 -15.99 -9.62 16.74
CA TYR A 215 -17.27 -10.21 17.15
C TYR A 215 -17.68 -11.44 16.33
N GLY A 216 -17.05 -11.67 15.17
CA GLY A 216 -17.25 -12.87 14.35
C GLY A 216 -16.40 -14.08 14.76
N MET A 217 -15.48 -13.94 15.73
CA MET A 217 -14.64 -15.04 16.19
C MET A 217 -15.28 -15.83 17.34
N ASP A 218 -15.26 -17.15 17.24
CA ASP A 218 -15.42 -18.02 18.40
C ASP A 218 -14.06 -18.26 19.07
N LEU A 219 -13.68 -17.42 20.03
CA LEU A 219 -12.38 -17.50 20.67
C LEU A 219 -12.19 -18.77 21.53
N GLU A 220 -13.27 -19.42 21.97
CA GLU A 220 -13.19 -20.64 22.78
C GLU A 220 -12.90 -21.85 21.92
N GLU A 221 -13.62 -22.00 20.81
CA GLU A 221 -13.44 -23.12 19.89
C GLU A 221 -12.20 -22.94 18.99
N THR A 222 -11.92 -21.70 18.58
CA THR A 222 -10.94 -21.42 17.51
C THR A 222 -9.51 -21.27 18.03
N VAL A 223 -9.33 -20.67 19.21
CA VAL A 223 -8.01 -20.37 19.74
C VAL A 223 -7.76 -21.16 21.01
N LYS A 224 -7.04 -22.28 20.90
CA LYS A 224 -6.67 -23.07 22.10
C LYS A 224 -5.51 -22.47 22.89
N SER A 225 -4.64 -21.70 22.23
CA SER A 225 -3.46 -21.13 22.87
C SER A 225 -3.79 -19.90 23.71
N SER A 226 -3.56 -19.99 25.03
CA SER A 226 -3.78 -18.86 25.95
C SER A 226 -2.90 -17.65 25.65
N SER A 227 -1.70 -17.84 25.10
CA SER A 227 -0.82 -16.73 24.70
C SER A 227 -1.35 -15.98 23.49
N VAL A 228 -1.97 -16.69 22.54
CA VAL A 228 -2.64 -16.09 21.39
C VAL A 228 -3.93 -15.41 21.83
N LYS A 229 -4.66 -15.98 22.81
CA LYS A 229 -5.87 -15.33 23.36
C LYS A 229 -5.61 -13.89 23.87
N LYS A 230 -4.43 -13.64 24.42
CA LYS A 230 -4.05 -12.33 25.00
C LYS A 230 -3.99 -11.19 24.00
N ILE A 231 -3.84 -11.49 22.70
CA ILE A 231 -3.80 -10.46 21.66
C ILE A 231 -5.18 -10.15 21.07
N PHE A 232 -6.26 -10.79 21.54
CA PHE A 232 -7.63 -10.43 21.14
C PHE A 232 -8.22 -9.47 22.14
N THR A 233 -8.47 -8.28 21.65
CA THR A 233 -9.04 -7.16 22.39
C THR A 233 -9.94 -6.37 21.45
N GLU A 234 -10.96 -5.73 22.02
CA GLU A 234 -11.86 -4.80 21.30
C GLU A 234 -11.16 -3.49 20.89
N ASP A 235 -10.00 -3.19 21.49
CA ASP A 235 -9.19 -2.03 21.17
C ASP A 235 -7.75 -2.42 20.82
N ILE A 236 -7.04 -1.51 20.16
CA ILE A 236 -5.59 -1.60 19.95
C ILE A 236 -4.90 -0.91 21.14
N LYS A 237 -4.27 -1.69 22.02
CA LYS A 237 -3.63 -1.20 23.26
C LYS A 237 -2.12 -1.37 23.25
N GLU A 238 -1.63 -2.20 22.34
CA GLU A 238 -0.22 -2.54 22.20
C GLU A 238 0.59 -1.34 21.70
N LYS A 239 1.82 -1.23 22.19
CA LYS A 239 2.72 -0.13 21.83
C LYS A 239 3.96 -0.62 21.08
N ASP A 240 4.44 -1.81 21.40
CA ASP A 240 5.60 -2.44 20.78
C ASP A 240 5.22 -3.67 19.94
N TYR A 241 5.43 -3.58 18.63
CA TYR A 241 5.19 -4.68 17.71
C TYR A 241 6.05 -5.91 18.05
N LYS A 242 7.34 -5.72 18.30
CA LYS A 242 8.31 -6.82 18.42
C LYS A 242 8.05 -7.68 19.65
N THR A 243 7.64 -7.07 20.76
CA THR A 243 7.46 -7.79 22.04
C THR A 243 6.01 -8.16 22.33
N GLU A 244 5.03 -7.37 21.88
CA GLU A 244 3.62 -7.56 22.27
C GLU A 244 2.80 -8.30 21.20
N LEU A 245 3.11 -8.11 19.91
CA LEU A 245 2.31 -8.62 18.80
C LEU A 245 3.02 -9.68 17.95
N LYS A 246 4.27 -9.43 17.55
CA LYS A 246 5.01 -10.20 16.55
C LYS A 246 5.06 -11.70 16.89
N PRO A 247 5.39 -12.16 18.11
CA PRO A 247 5.48 -13.59 18.39
C PRO A 247 4.17 -14.35 18.17
N GLN A 248 3.05 -13.79 18.64
CA GLN A 248 1.72 -14.38 18.58
C GLN A 248 1.17 -14.34 17.15
N VAL A 249 1.35 -13.21 16.47
CA VAL A 249 0.98 -13.04 15.06
C VAL A 249 1.77 -14.02 14.20
N GLN A 250 3.08 -14.14 14.39
CA GLN A 250 3.91 -15.08 13.63
C GLN A 250 3.48 -16.53 13.83
N LEU A 251 3.02 -16.91 15.03
CA LEU A 251 2.51 -18.25 15.27
C LEU A 251 1.28 -18.54 14.40
N VAL A 252 0.31 -17.62 14.36
CA VAL A 252 -0.91 -17.77 13.56
C VAL A 252 -0.58 -17.73 12.07
N LEU A 253 0.13 -16.70 11.61
CA LEU A 253 0.50 -16.55 10.19
C LEU A 253 1.32 -17.72 9.67
N ASN A 254 2.28 -18.25 10.45
CA ASN A 254 3.08 -19.39 10.03
C ASN A 254 2.24 -20.68 9.94
N THR A 255 1.26 -20.85 10.82
CA THR A 255 0.34 -22.00 10.78
C THR A 255 -0.55 -21.92 9.54
N THR A 256 -1.16 -20.75 9.30
CA THR A 256 -1.97 -20.48 8.12
C THR A 256 -1.15 -20.65 6.84
N PHE A 257 0.06 -20.08 6.78
CA PHE A 257 0.97 -20.19 5.65
C PHE A 257 1.23 -21.66 5.29
N LYS A 258 1.58 -22.51 6.28
CA LYS A 258 1.84 -23.94 6.02
C LYS A 258 0.61 -24.66 5.49
N ALA A 259 -0.56 -24.39 6.06
CA ALA A 259 -1.81 -24.99 5.62
C ALA A 259 -2.17 -24.57 4.19
N ALA A 260 -2.13 -23.26 3.92
CA ALA A 260 -2.41 -22.68 2.60
C ALA A 260 -1.42 -23.16 1.53
N PHE A 261 -0.12 -23.18 1.85
CA PHE A 261 0.92 -23.69 0.96
C PHE A 261 0.66 -25.14 0.59
N ASN A 262 0.39 -26.01 1.58
CA ASN A 262 0.13 -27.43 1.33
C ASN A 262 -1.14 -27.62 0.49
N LEU A 263 -2.19 -26.85 0.75
CA LEU A 263 -3.42 -26.88 -0.05
C LEU A 263 -3.13 -26.49 -1.50
N GLY A 264 -2.53 -25.32 -1.72
CA GLY A 264 -2.23 -24.79 -3.04
C GLY A 264 -1.27 -25.67 -3.82
N TYR A 265 -0.20 -26.17 -3.19
CA TYR A 265 0.82 -26.99 -3.83
C TYR A 265 0.24 -28.31 -4.39
N ASN A 266 -0.59 -29.00 -3.59
CA ASN A 266 -1.13 -30.32 -3.91
C ASN A 266 -2.43 -30.28 -4.73
N MET A 267 -3.00 -29.10 -4.96
CA MET A 267 -4.24 -28.96 -5.70
C MET A 267 -4.05 -29.29 -7.19
N LYS A 268 -4.92 -30.18 -7.72
CA LYS A 268 -4.87 -30.63 -9.12
C LYS A 268 -5.30 -29.55 -10.11
N ASN A 269 -6.31 -28.76 -9.76
CA ASN A 269 -6.78 -27.65 -10.59
C ASN A 269 -5.72 -26.53 -10.57
N GLN A 270 -5.09 -26.26 -11.72
CA GLN A 270 -3.99 -25.29 -11.81
C GLN A 270 -4.41 -23.86 -11.46
N LEU A 271 -5.57 -23.40 -11.94
CA LEU A 271 -6.05 -22.04 -11.69
C LEU A 271 -6.36 -21.81 -10.21
N LYS A 272 -7.08 -22.75 -9.58
CA LYS A 272 -7.36 -22.68 -8.13
C LYS A 272 -6.07 -22.81 -7.31
N SER A 273 -5.16 -23.70 -7.72
CA SER A 273 -3.83 -23.87 -7.10
C SER A 273 -3.04 -22.56 -7.12
N GLN A 274 -3.01 -21.86 -8.25
CA GLN A 274 -2.32 -20.59 -8.42
C GLN A 274 -2.91 -19.49 -7.53
N LYS A 275 -4.24 -19.39 -7.44
CA LYS A 275 -4.93 -18.47 -6.53
C LYS A 275 -4.53 -18.70 -5.07
N VAL A 276 -4.65 -19.94 -4.57
CA VAL A 276 -4.27 -20.28 -3.19
C VAL A 276 -2.78 -19.99 -2.92
N LEU A 277 -1.91 -20.30 -3.88
CA LEU A 277 -0.47 -20.05 -3.75
C LEU A 277 -0.14 -18.55 -3.76
N ARG A 278 -0.88 -17.73 -4.52
CA ARG A 278 -0.73 -16.27 -4.49
C ARG A 278 -1.09 -15.72 -3.12
N SER A 279 -2.24 -16.11 -2.57
CA SER A 279 -2.65 -15.71 -1.21
C SER A 279 -1.62 -16.19 -0.18
N THR A 280 -1.06 -17.39 -0.36
CA THR A 280 0.03 -17.91 0.48
C THR A 280 1.28 -17.03 0.44
N LEU A 281 1.68 -16.55 -0.74
CA LEU A 281 2.81 -15.65 -0.91
C LEU A 281 2.55 -14.28 -0.25
N ILE A 282 1.32 -13.77 -0.32
CA ILE A 282 0.92 -12.52 0.35
C ILE A 282 0.99 -12.66 1.87
N ILE A 283 0.50 -13.78 2.43
CA ILE A 283 0.64 -14.09 3.86
C ILE A 283 2.10 -14.17 4.27
N LEU A 284 2.93 -14.86 3.49
CA LEU A 284 4.36 -14.99 3.76
C LEU A 284 5.05 -13.61 3.73
N THR A 285 4.66 -12.75 2.80
CA THR A 285 5.16 -11.37 2.71
C THR A 285 4.77 -10.57 3.95
N CYS A 286 3.52 -10.66 4.40
CA CYS A 286 3.03 -10.01 5.62
C CYS A 286 3.75 -10.52 6.89
N GLN A 287 4.09 -11.82 6.95
CA GLN A 287 4.81 -12.41 8.08
C GLN A 287 6.21 -11.80 8.28
N TYR A 288 6.84 -11.34 7.20
CA TYR A 288 8.18 -10.77 7.18
C TYR A 288 8.20 -9.32 6.71
N ILE A 289 7.10 -8.58 6.90
CA ILE A 289 6.91 -7.28 6.26
C ILE A 289 8.03 -6.28 6.57
N ASP A 290 8.45 -6.20 7.84
CA ASP A 290 9.53 -5.33 8.29
C ASP A 290 10.88 -5.73 7.69
N ASP A 291 11.10 -7.04 7.49
CA ASP A 291 12.39 -7.56 7.04
C ASP A 291 12.48 -7.62 5.51
N ILE A 292 11.34 -7.65 4.80
CA ILE A 292 11.27 -7.73 3.34
C ILE A 292 11.37 -6.34 2.73
N PHE A 293 10.60 -5.39 3.23
CA PHE A 293 10.53 -4.03 2.67
C PHE A 293 11.61 -3.08 3.22
N ASP A 294 12.63 -3.61 3.90
CA ASP A 294 13.90 -2.91 4.06
C ASP A 294 14.55 -2.72 2.66
N SER A 295 14.98 -1.49 2.36
CA SER A 295 15.52 -1.09 1.05
C SER A 295 16.67 -1.98 0.57
N LYS A 296 17.43 -2.57 1.50
CA LYS A 296 18.52 -3.51 1.19
C LYS A 296 18.05 -4.94 0.90
N GLN A 297 16.89 -5.32 1.43
CA GLN A 297 16.41 -6.70 1.41
C GLN A 297 15.37 -6.95 0.32
N ILE A 298 14.63 -5.92 -0.10
CA ILE A 298 13.52 -6.08 -1.04
C ILE A 298 13.94 -6.69 -2.37
N LYS A 299 15.08 -6.24 -2.94
CA LYS A 299 15.65 -6.79 -4.17
C LYS A 299 16.03 -8.26 -4.05
N ARG A 300 16.60 -8.63 -2.91
CA ARG A 300 16.99 -10.01 -2.62
C ARG A 300 15.78 -10.93 -2.42
N ASN A 301 14.69 -10.40 -1.86
CA ASN A 301 13.49 -11.18 -1.61
C ASN A 301 12.60 -11.27 -2.84
N PHE A 302 12.58 -10.29 -3.75
CA PHE A 302 11.73 -10.29 -4.96
C PHE A 302 12.53 -10.11 -6.26
N PRO A 303 13.47 -11.02 -6.60
CA PRO A 303 14.31 -10.87 -7.79
C PRO A 303 13.50 -10.74 -9.08
N LEU A 304 12.41 -11.51 -9.23
CA LEU A 304 11.53 -11.50 -10.40
C LEU A 304 10.90 -10.12 -10.65
N TYR A 305 10.60 -9.35 -9.60
CA TYR A 305 10.10 -7.98 -9.73
C TYR A 305 11.15 -7.08 -10.40
N PHE A 306 12.40 -7.19 -9.94
CA PHE A 306 13.49 -6.32 -10.39
C PHE A 306 14.11 -6.73 -11.73
N GLU A 307 13.65 -7.82 -12.33
CA GLU A 307 13.95 -8.11 -13.74
C GLU A 307 13.24 -7.14 -14.69
N LYS A 308 12.11 -6.57 -14.27
CA LYS A 308 11.26 -5.71 -15.11
C LYS A 308 11.17 -4.26 -14.61
N HIS A 309 11.50 -4.01 -13.34
CA HIS A 309 11.33 -2.71 -12.71
C HIS A 309 12.61 -2.26 -12.01
N GLU A 310 13.01 -1.01 -12.24
CA GLU A 310 14.18 -0.42 -11.57
C GLU A 310 13.86 -0.05 -10.11
N PHE A 311 12.65 0.45 -9.87
CA PHE A 311 12.16 0.94 -8.59
C PHE A 311 10.96 0.13 -8.10
N PHE A 312 10.86 -0.02 -6.78
CA PHE A 312 9.73 -0.71 -6.18
C PHE A 312 8.52 0.19 -6.04
N THR A 313 7.35 -0.28 -6.49
CA THR A 313 6.06 0.32 -6.19
C THR A 313 5.07 -0.78 -5.84
N PHE A 314 4.17 -0.52 -4.88
CA PHE A 314 3.18 -1.50 -4.45
C PHE A 314 2.21 -1.88 -5.58
N LEU A 315 1.80 -0.92 -6.41
CA LEU A 315 0.93 -1.17 -7.55
C LEU A 315 1.57 -2.15 -8.54
N GLN A 316 2.81 -1.91 -8.97
CA GLN A 316 3.49 -2.82 -9.90
C GLN A 316 3.76 -4.18 -9.25
N PHE A 317 4.02 -4.21 -7.95
CA PHE A 317 4.18 -5.45 -7.20
C PHE A 317 2.88 -6.28 -7.20
N GLN A 318 1.73 -5.65 -6.97
CA GLN A 318 0.42 -6.31 -7.05
C GLN A 318 0.12 -6.81 -8.47
N ILE A 319 0.37 -5.99 -9.49
CA ILE A 319 0.22 -6.38 -10.90
C ILE A 319 1.08 -7.60 -11.21
N MET A 320 2.33 -7.62 -10.74
CA MET A 320 3.23 -8.75 -10.91
C MET A 320 2.66 -10.01 -10.21
N LEU A 321 2.22 -9.92 -8.96
CA LEU A 321 1.64 -11.06 -8.23
C LEU A 321 0.42 -11.66 -8.94
N CYS A 322 -0.44 -10.82 -9.53
CA CYS A 322 -1.61 -11.25 -10.29
C CYS A 322 -1.24 -12.03 -11.56
N ASN A 323 -0.12 -11.64 -12.19
CA ASN A 323 0.33 -12.20 -13.47
C ASN A 323 1.31 -13.37 -13.32
N MET A 324 1.79 -13.67 -12.11
CA MET A 324 2.70 -14.79 -11.87
C MET A 324 2.01 -16.13 -12.09
N ASP A 325 2.62 -17.02 -12.88
CA ASP A 325 2.19 -18.41 -12.97
C ASP A 325 2.53 -19.22 -11.71
N LYS A 326 2.02 -20.46 -11.63
CA LYS A 326 2.24 -21.34 -10.46
C LYS A 326 3.73 -21.55 -10.16
N GLN A 327 4.56 -21.72 -11.18
CA GLN A 327 5.98 -22.01 -11.00
C GLN A 327 6.71 -20.77 -10.45
N GLN A 328 6.44 -19.61 -11.02
CA GLN A 328 6.97 -18.32 -10.55
C GLN A 328 6.58 -18.05 -9.09
N ILE A 329 5.32 -18.30 -8.71
CA ILE A 329 4.87 -18.13 -7.31
C ILE A 329 5.66 -19.07 -6.38
N LEU A 330 5.85 -20.34 -6.76
CA LEU A 330 6.59 -21.30 -5.94
C LEU A 330 8.07 -20.91 -5.79
N GLU A 331 8.72 -20.48 -6.87
CA GLU A 331 10.09 -19.97 -6.84
C GLU A 331 10.21 -18.74 -5.92
N GLN A 332 9.22 -17.85 -5.97
CA GLN A 332 9.17 -16.66 -5.15
C GLN A 332 8.96 -16.98 -3.65
N ILE A 333 8.09 -17.94 -3.33
CA ILE A 333 7.90 -18.47 -1.97
C ILE A 333 9.20 -19.11 -1.46
N GLN A 334 9.83 -19.96 -2.27
CA GLN A 334 11.09 -20.61 -1.93
C GLN A 334 12.19 -19.58 -1.65
N THR A 335 12.31 -18.55 -2.49
CA THR A 335 13.30 -17.48 -2.35
C THR A 335 13.17 -16.78 -1.00
N ILE A 336 11.95 -16.37 -0.62
CA ILE A 336 11.70 -15.71 0.67
C ILE A 336 12.05 -16.66 1.83
N ILE A 337 11.62 -17.92 1.78
CA ILE A 337 11.88 -18.89 2.85
C ILE A 337 13.36 -19.16 3.01
N VAL A 338 14.09 -19.40 1.92
CA VAL A 338 15.53 -19.65 1.97
C VAL A 338 16.27 -18.44 2.54
N ASN A 339 15.87 -17.22 2.16
CA ASN A 339 16.46 -15.99 2.68
C ASN A 339 16.16 -15.75 4.17
N LYS A 340 14.97 -16.11 4.66
CA LYS A 340 14.53 -15.79 6.04
C LYS A 340 14.74 -16.92 7.04
N GLN A 341 14.61 -18.17 6.62
CA GLN A 341 14.60 -19.35 7.49
C GLN A 341 15.61 -20.43 7.06
N GLY A 342 16.25 -20.24 5.89
CA GLY A 342 17.25 -21.16 5.36
C GLY A 342 16.66 -22.39 4.67
N ILE A 343 17.53 -23.07 3.91
CA ILE A 343 17.13 -24.19 3.04
C ILE A 343 16.58 -25.41 3.80
N LYS A 344 17.00 -25.61 5.06
CA LYS A 344 16.49 -26.69 5.91
C LYS A 344 14.99 -26.55 6.15
N TYR A 345 14.49 -25.33 6.33
CA TYR A 345 13.07 -25.09 6.54
C TYR A 345 12.26 -25.42 5.29
N TRP A 346 12.74 -24.97 4.13
CA TRP A 346 12.13 -25.28 2.83
C TRP A 346 12.02 -26.79 2.60
N ASN A 347 13.11 -27.52 2.84
CA ASN A 347 13.12 -28.98 2.70
C ASN A 347 12.11 -29.65 3.64
N ASN A 348 11.98 -29.16 4.87
CA ASN A 348 10.99 -29.67 5.82
C ASN A 348 9.55 -29.43 5.35
N LEU A 349 9.25 -28.27 4.75
CA LEU A 349 7.92 -28.00 4.18
C LEU A 349 7.57 -29.02 3.08
N LEU A 350 8.51 -29.33 2.20
CA LEU A 350 8.32 -30.31 1.14
C LEU A 350 8.20 -31.76 1.67
N GLN A 351 8.83 -32.07 2.80
CA GLN A 351 8.82 -33.41 3.41
C GLN A 351 7.53 -33.77 4.14
N ILE A 352 6.70 -32.79 4.55
CA ILE A 352 5.36 -33.05 5.13
C ILE A 352 4.50 -33.91 4.19
N LYS A 353 4.84 -33.96 2.90
CA LYS A 353 4.27 -34.80 1.84
C LYS A 353 4.48 -36.32 2.00
N GLN A 354 5.49 -36.78 2.72
CA GLN A 354 5.84 -38.22 2.73
C GLN A 354 5.22 -39.01 3.89
N ARG A 355 4.43 -38.37 4.76
CA ARG A 355 3.90 -38.98 5.99
C ARG A 355 2.38 -39.01 6.10
N ASN A 356 1.67 -38.38 5.17
CA ASN A 356 0.22 -38.47 4.98
C ASN A 356 -0.04 -39.04 3.59
#